data_AF-A0A9D2KVQ9-F1
#
_entry.id   AF-A0A9D2KVQ9-F1
#
_cell.length_a   1.000
_cell.length_b   1.000
_cell.length_c   1.000
_cell.angle_alpha   90.00
_cell.angle_beta   90.00
_cell.angle_gamma   90.00
#
_symmetry.space_group_name_H-M   'P 1'
#
loop_
_entity.id
_entity.type
_entity.pdbx_description
1 polymer ?
#
loop_
_entity_poly.entity_id
_entity_poly.type
_entity_poly.pdbx_seq_one_letter_code
_entity_poly.pdbx_strand_id
1 'polypeptide(L)'
;RENPILTLKPGELNAIRNYCDMNRSLLEKKRPYQAETLRHLTCAYAYGLGTYLYSMAESRRLSNDELLMQRFLAEVRTHYKQERRVVYYAERLHITTGYLATLVHRVSGKSPSDWINDFVVMEAKVLLKSSALTVQQITHELNFPSQ
;
A
#
# COMPACT_ATOMS: atom_id res chain seq x y z
N ARG A 1 9.62 -9.87 -15.09
CA ARG A 1 9.30 -8.47 -15.45
C ARG A 1 7.83 -8.46 -15.86
N GLU A 2 6.93 -8.21 -14.91
CA GLU A 2 5.54 -7.93 -15.27
C GLU A 2 5.50 -6.50 -15.81
N ASN A 3 5.04 -6.35 -17.04
CA ASN A 3 4.71 -5.07 -17.66
C ASN A 3 3.25 -4.79 -17.26
N PRO A 4 2.96 -3.98 -16.24
CA PRO A 4 1.57 -3.63 -15.92
C PRO A 4 1.11 -2.57 -16.93
N ILE A 5 0.98 -2.98 -18.19
CA ILE A 5 0.32 -2.17 -19.21
C ILE A 5 -1.17 -2.23 -18.85
N LEU A 6 -1.66 -1.14 -18.28
CA LEU A 6 -3.08 -0.95 -18.05
C LEU A 6 -3.75 -0.77 -19.41
N THR A 7 -4.33 -1.85 -19.94
CA THR A 7 -5.09 -1.81 -21.17
C THR A 7 -6.43 -1.14 -20.91
N LEU A 8 -6.50 0.17 -21.17
CA LEU A 8 -7.73 0.94 -21.06
C LEU A 8 -8.71 0.52 -22.16
N LYS A 9 -9.97 0.27 -21.78
CA LYS A 9 -11.05 0.10 -22.74
C LYS A 9 -11.28 1.42 -23.50
N PRO A 10 -11.83 1.38 -24.72
CA PRO A 10 -12.11 2.59 -25.50
C PRO A 10 -12.93 3.64 -24.75
N GLY A 11 -13.92 3.21 -23.94
CA GLY A 11 -14.72 4.12 -23.12
C GLY A 11 -13.94 4.80 -21.99
N GLU A 12 -12.99 4.09 -21.37
CA GLU A 12 -12.13 4.63 -20.30
C GLU A 12 -11.16 5.66 -20.86
N LEU A 13 -10.55 5.37 -22.01
CA LEU A 13 -9.69 6.31 -22.72
C LEU A 13 -10.45 7.58 -23.13
N ASN A 14 -11.70 7.41 -23.58
CA ASN A 14 -12.55 8.54 -23.94
C ASN A 14 -12.90 9.41 -22.72
N ALA A 15 -13.18 8.80 -21.57
CA ALA A 15 -13.42 9.54 -20.32
C ALA A 15 -12.20 10.37 -19.89
N ILE A 16 -10.99 9.81 -20.02
CA ILE A 16 -9.73 10.53 -19.74
C ILE A 16 -9.57 11.71 -20.70
N ARG A 17 -9.77 11.51 -22.00
CA ARG A 17 -9.68 12.58 -23.00
C ARG A 17 -10.67 13.70 -22.71
N ASN A 18 -11.93 13.36 -22.47
CA ASN A 18 -12.97 14.34 -22.15
C ASN A 18 -12.62 15.16 -20.90
N TYR A 19 -12.11 14.52 -19.85
CA TYR A 19 -11.64 15.23 -18.65
C TYR A 19 -10.50 16.21 -18.95
N CYS A 20 -9.50 15.76 -19.71
CA CYS A 20 -8.38 16.62 -20.13
C CYS A 20 -8.84 17.80 -20.99
N ASP A 21 -9.77 17.59 -21.92
CA ASP A 21 -10.28 18.63 -22.83
C ASP A 21 -11.13 19.66 -22.07
N MET A 22 -11.97 19.20 -21.13
CA MET A 22 -12.76 20.09 -20.26
C MET A 22 -11.86 20.96 -19.39
N ASN A 23 -10.82 20.37 -18.77
CA ASN A 23 -9.85 21.12 -17.97
C ASN A 23 -9.06 22.11 -18.82
N ARG A 24 -8.62 21.72 -20.02
CA ARG A 24 -7.90 22.61 -20.95
C ARG A 24 -8.76 23.83 -21.31
N SER A 25 -10.00 23.60 -21.73
CA SER A 25 -10.95 24.68 -22.06
C SER A 25 -11.20 25.64 -20.89
N LEU A 26 -11.21 25.12 -19.66
CA LEU A 26 -11.34 25.95 -18.46
C LEU A 26 -10.08 26.75 -18.14
N LEU A 27 -8.89 26.25 -18.46
CA LEU A 27 -7.63 26.96 -18.23
C LEU A 27 -7.35 28.04 -19.28
N GLU A 28 -7.89 27.90 -20.49
CA GLU A 28 -7.69 28.86 -21.59
C GLU A 28 -8.43 30.19 -21.40
N LYS A 29 -9.54 30.22 -20.66
CA LYS A 29 -10.34 31.44 -20.45
C LYS A 29 -10.73 31.60 -18.98
N LYS A 30 -10.35 32.74 -18.39
CA LYS A 30 -10.74 33.10 -17.02
C LYS A 30 -12.26 33.34 -16.97
N ARG A 31 -12.95 32.60 -16.10
CA ARG A 31 -14.40 32.69 -15.88
C ARG A 31 -14.68 32.80 -14.38
N PRO A 32 -15.83 33.38 -13.97
CA PRO A 32 -16.30 33.22 -12.60
C PRO A 32 -16.34 31.74 -12.21
N TYR A 33 -15.94 31.41 -10.98
CA TYR A 33 -15.99 30.05 -10.42
C TYR A 33 -15.09 28.99 -11.10
N GLN A 34 -14.02 29.42 -11.79
CA GLN A 34 -13.10 28.53 -12.49
C GLN A 34 -12.45 27.49 -11.56
N ALA A 35 -11.98 27.92 -10.38
CA ALA A 35 -11.33 27.04 -9.42
C ALA A 35 -12.30 25.99 -8.85
N GLU A 36 -13.53 26.40 -8.56
CA GLU A 36 -14.60 25.55 -8.07
C GLU A 36 -15.00 24.54 -9.14
N THR A 37 -15.12 24.97 -10.40
CA THR A 37 -15.48 24.08 -11.51
C THR A 37 -14.39 23.02 -11.72
N LEU A 38 -13.11 23.42 -11.72
CA LEU A 38 -11.99 22.48 -11.79
C LEU A 38 -11.99 21.50 -10.62
N ARG A 39 -12.26 21.99 -9.40
CA ARG A 39 -12.36 21.12 -8.21
C ARG A 39 -13.47 20.08 -8.39
N HIS A 40 -14.68 20.49 -8.78
CA HIS A 40 -15.79 19.56 -8.93
C HIS A 40 -15.59 18.58 -10.10
N LEU A 41 -14.99 19.01 -11.21
CA LEU A 41 -14.59 18.13 -12.30
C LEU A 41 -13.55 17.11 -11.85
N THR A 42 -12.55 17.55 -11.07
CA THR A 42 -11.53 16.67 -10.51
C THR A 42 -12.16 15.65 -9.57
N CYS A 43 -13.08 16.06 -8.69
CA CYS A 43 -13.81 15.15 -7.82
C CYS A 43 -14.63 14.13 -8.61
N ALA A 44 -15.43 14.59 -9.59
CA ALA A 44 -16.25 13.71 -10.42
C ALA A 44 -15.40 12.68 -11.18
N TYR A 45 -14.29 13.12 -11.77
CA TYR A 45 -13.35 12.23 -12.44
C TYR A 45 -12.70 11.25 -11.46
N ALA A 46 -12.27 11.70 -10.29
CA ALA A 46 -11.69 10.85 -9.26
C ALA A 46 -12.67 9.77 -8.78
N TYR A 47 -13.95 10.09 -8.61
CA TYR A 47 -14.98 9.10 -8.30
C TYR A 47 -15.17 8.09 -9.44
N GLY A 48 -15.24 8.55 -10.69
CA GLY A 48 -15.33 7.67 -11.85
C GLY A 48 -14.13 6.73 -11.99
N LEU A 49 -12.92 7.26 -11.77
CA LEU A 49 -11.68 6.46 -11.74
C LEU A 49 -11.68 5.49 -10.56
N GLY A 50 -12.17 5.91 -9.40
CA GLY A 50 -12.32 5.07 -8.22
C GLY A 50 -13.20 3.84 -8.48
N THR A 51 -14.33 4.02 -9.18
CA THR A 51 -15.18 2.90 -9.61
C THR A 51 -14.45 1.94 -10.54
N TYR A 52 -13.67 2.46 -11.50
CA TYR A 52 -12.87 1.64 -12.39
C TYR A 52 -11.81 0.83 -11.63
N LEU A 53 -11.03 1.49 -10.78
CA LEU A 53 -10.00 0.85 -9.96
C LEU A 53 -10.59 -0.19 -9.00
N TYR A 54 -11.77 0.08 -8.43
CA TYR A 54 -12.50 -0.87 -7.61
C TYR A 54 -12.90 -2.12 -8.41
N SER A 55 -13.50 -1.95 -9.59
CA SER A 55 -13.90 -3.08 -10.45
C SER A 55 -12.70 -3.92 -10.92
N MET A 56 -11.57 -3.26 -11.19
CA MET A 56 -10.31 -3.94 -11.51
C MET A 56 -9.80 -4.76 -10.33
N ALA A 57 -9.80 -4.19 -9.12
CA ALA A 57 -9.38 -4.90 -7.92
C ALA A 57 -10.30 -6.08 -7.59
N GLU A 58 -11.62 -5.93 -7.75
CA GLU A 58 -12.61 -6.99 -7.50
C GLU A 58 -12.48 -8.14 -8.50
N SER A 59 -12.21 -7.84 -9.77
CA SER A 59 -12.00 -8.86 -10.81
C SER A 59 -10.64 -9.58 -10.71
N ARG A 60 -9.68 -9.00 -9.97
CA ARG A 60 -8.34 -9.57 -9.82
C ARG A 60 -8.37 -10.74 -8.85
N ARG A 61 -8.12 -11.94 -9.37
CA ARG A 61 -7.82 -13.11 -8.52
C ARG A 61 -6.37 -13.05 -8.07
N LEU A 62 -6.17 -12.98 -6.76
CA LEU A 62 -4.85 -13.12 -6.17
C LEU A 62 -4.34 -14.55 -6.37
N SER A 63 -3.08 -14.67 -6.74
CA SER A 63 -2.36 -15.94 -6.73
C SER A 63 -2.21 -16.46 -5.29
N ASN A 64 -1.95 -17.76 -5.14
CA ASN A 64 -1.68 -18.37 -3.84
C ASN A 64 -0.51 -17.70 -3.12
N ASP A 65 0.50 -17.26 -3.88
CA ASP A 65 1.66 -16.54 -3.34
C ASP A 65 1.27 -15.17 -2.78
N GLU A 66 0.45 -14.42 -3.50
CA GLU A 66 -0.05 -13.12 -3.03
C GLU A 66 -0.96 -13.27 -1.80
N LEU A 67 -1.79 -14.31 -1.76
CA LEU A 67 -2.61 -14.61 -0.58
C LEU A 67 -1.74 -14.96 0.63
N LEU A 68 -0.71 -15.79 0.45
CA LEU A 68 0.24 -16.12 1.52
C LEU A 68 1.05 -14.89 1.96
N MET A 69 1.44 -14.03 1.03
CA MET A 69 2.10 -12.76 1.33
C MET A 69 1.18 -11.85 2.16
N GLN A 70 -0.11 -11.76 1.82
CA GLN A 70 -1.08 -10.99 2.62
C GLN A 70 -1.22 -11.54 4.04
N ARG A 71 -1.29 -12.88 4.19
CA ARG A 71 -1.32 -13.52 5.52
C ARG A 71 -0.05 -13.25 6.30
N PHE A 72 1.12 -13.32 5.67
CA PHE A 72 2.39 -12.94 6.28
C PHE A 72 2.37 -11.49 6.78
N LEU A 73 1.97 -10.53 5.94
CA LEU A 73 1.89 -9.12 6.34
C LEU A 73 0.89 -8.88 7.48
N ALA A 74 -0.24 -9.60 7.49
CA ALA A 74 -1.22 -9.53 8.57
C ALA A 74 -0.63 -10.02 9.90
N GLU A 75 0.11 -11.13 9.85
CA GLU A 75 0.81 -11.67 11.01
C GLU A 75 1.91 -10.73 11.51
N VAL A 76 2.71 -10.15 10.61
CA VAL A 76 3.71 -9.13 10.94
C VAL A 76 3.04 -7.93 11.59
N ARG A 77 2.01 -7.35 10.99
CA ARG A 77 1.28 -6.20 11.54
C ARG A 77 0.76 -6.43 12.97
N THR A 78 0.42 -7.67 13.29
CA THR A 78 -0.10 -8.03 14.61
C THR A 78 1.01 -8.25 15.64
N HIS A 79 2.14 -8.84 15.25
CA HIS A 79 3.16 -9.32 16.20
C HIS A 79 4.51 -8.61 16.11
N TYR A 80 4.71 -7.67 15.17
CA TYR A 80 5.99 -6.98 15.00
C TYR A 80 6.44 -6.19 16.23
N LYS A 81 5.63 -5.95 17.25
CA LYS A 81 6.15 -5.33 18.48
C LYS A 81 6.98 -6.30 19.32
N GLN A 82 6.67 -7.59 19.26
CA GLN A 82 7.24 -8.61 20.15
C GLN A 82 8.15 -9.60 19.41
N GLU A 83 7.76 -10.02 18.20
CA GLU A 83 8.48 -11.06 17.47
C GLU A 83 9.29 -10.48 16.30
N ARG A 84 10.58 -10.83 16.29
CA ARG A 84 11.56 -10.39 15.27
C ARG A 84 11.99 -11.52 14.34
N ARG A 85 11.69 -12.76 14.72
CA ARG A 85 12.22 -13.97 14.07
C ARG A 85 11.31 -14.40 12.94
N VAL A 86 11.87 -14.58 11.75
CA VAL A 86 11.12 -15.08 10.58
C VAL A 86 10.48 -16.44 10.84
N VAL A 87 11.15 -17.29 11.63
CA VAL A 87 10.66 -18.64 11.99
C VAL A 87 9.28 -18.58 12.67
N TYR A 88 9.06 -17.61 13.57
CA TYR A 88 7.77 -17.41 14.24
C TYR A 88 6.62 -17.23 13.22
N TYR A 89 6.86 -16.41 12.21
CA TYR A 89 5.86 -16.14 11.18
C TYR A 89 5.65 -17.33 10.25
N ALA A 90 6.72 -18.08 9.94
CA ALA A 90 6.63 -19.29 9.12
C ALA A 90 5.79 -20.38 9.81
N GLU A 91 5.99 -20.59 11.12
CA GLU A 91 5.24 -21.55 11.93
C GLU A 91 3.73 -21.22 11.95
N ARG A 92 3.38 -19.95 12.13
CA ARG A 92 1.98 -19.49 12.12
C ARG A 92 1.28 -19.61 10.76
N LEU A 93 2.06 -19.55 9.69
CA LEU A 93 1.58 -19.77 8.34
C LEU A 93 1.61 -21.25 7.94
N HIS A 94 2.08 -22.14 8.83
CA HIS A 94 2.26 -23.57 8.60
C HIS A 94 3.14 -23.89 7.38
N ILE A 95 4.21 -23.12 7.20
CA ILE A 95 5.19 -23.30 6.12
C ILE A 95 6.62 -23.27 6.66
N THR A 96 7.58 -23.71 5.84
CA THR A 96 8.99 -23.62 6.21
C THR A 96 9.52 -22.18 6.06
N THR A 97 10.50 -21.80 6.88
CA THR A 97 11.18 -20.50 6.81
C THR A 97 11.78 -20.25 5.43
N GLY A 98 12.34 -21.28 4.79
CA GLY A 98 12.92 -21.18 3.45
C GLY A 98 11.86 -20.93 2.36
N TYR A 99 10.70 -21.57 2.48
CA TYR A 99 9.59 -21.30 1.58
C TYR A 99 9.05 -19.87 1.76
N LEU A 100 8.86 -19.43 3.00
CA LEU A 100 8.45 -18.05 3.29
C LEU A 100 9.43 -17.03 2.72
N ALA A 101 10.74 -17.22 2.90
CA ALA A 101 11.76 -16.34 2.36
C ALA A 101 11.69 -16.23 0.83
N THR A 102 11.57 -17.37 0.15
CA THR A 102 11.44 -17.42 -1.31
C THR A 102 10.17 -16.74 -1.79
N LEU A 103 9.04 -17.00 -1.13
CA LEU A 103 7.74 -16.43 -1.45
C LEU A 103 7.72 -14.91 -1.28
N VAL A 104 8.18 -14.40 -0.13
CA VAL A 104 8.20 -12.96 0.15
C VAL A 104 9.13 -12.24 -0.83
N HIS A 105 10.30 -12.80 -1.14
CA HIS A 105 11.19 -12.23 -2.13
C HIS A 105 10.56 -12.25 -3.54
N ARG A 106 9.91 -13.34 -3.92
CA ARG A 106 9.26 -13.46 -5.23
C ARG A 106 8.15 -12.43 -5.43
N VAL A 107 7.31 -12.22 -4.41
CA VAL A 107 6.16 -11.30 -4.50
C VAL A 107 6.56 -9.84 -4.29
N SER A 108 7.46 -9.56 -3.35
CA SER A 108 7.74 -8.18 -2.90
C SER A 108 9.13 -7.64 -3.26
N GLY A 109 10.05 -8.51 -3.68
CA GLY A 109 11.46 -8.13 -3.90
C GLY A 109 12.26 -7.86 -2.62
N LYS A 110 11.69 -8.10 -1.43
CA LYS A 110 12.34 -7.93 -0.12
C LYS A 110 12.40 -9.25 0.64
N SER A 111 13.29 -9.35 1.65
CA SER A 111 13.27 -10.49 2.56
C SER A 111 12.16 -10.35 3.61
N PRO A 112 11.70 -11.46 4.24
CA PRO A 112 10.78 -11.38 5.37
C PRO A 112 11.33 -10.55 6.54
N SER A 113 12.63 -10.63 6.80
CA SER A 113 13.31 -9.86 7.84
C SER A 113 13.25 -8.35 7.56
N ASP A 114 13.41 -7.94 6.30
CA ASP A 114 13.30 -6.53 5.91
C ASP A 114 11.90 -6.01 6.16
N TRP A 115 10.88 -6.79 5.82
CA TRP A 115 9.49 -6.42 6.13
C TRP A 115 9.27 -6.25 7.62
N ILE A 116 9.69 -7.21 8.44
CA ILE A 116 9.56 -7.11 9.91
C ILE A 116 10.25 -5.85 10.42
N ASN A 117 11.48 -5.58 9.99
CA ASN A 117 12.23 -4.38 10.39
C ASN A 117 11.55 -3.08 9.94
N ASP A 118 11.04 -3.03 8.70
CA ASP A 118 10.34 -1.86 8.17
C ASP A 118 9.10 -1.51 9.01
N PHE A 119 8.32 -2.52 9.45
CA PHE A 119 7.18 -2.31 10.33
C PHE A 119 7.59 -1.72 11.69
N VAL A 120 8.68 -2.23 12.28
CA VAL A 120 9.20 -1.75 13.57
C VAL A 120 9.69 -0.32 13.46
N VAL A 121 10.48 -0.03 12.43
CA VAL A 121 11.02 1.31 12.17
C VAL A 121 9.88 2.28 11.88
N MET A 122 8.85 1.87 11.15
CA MET A 122 7.66 2.68 10.90
C MET A 122 6.96 3.03 12.22
N GLU A 123 6.68 2.04 13.08
CA GLU A 123 6.03 2.29 14.37
C GLU A 123 6.90 3.16 15.28
N ALA A 124 8.22 2.92 15.33
CA ALA A 124 9.15 3.77 16.09
C ALA A 124 9.05 5.24 15.64
N LYS A 125 9.02 5.49 14.33
CA LYS A 125 8.83 6.84 13.76
C LYS A 125 7.48 7.44 14.13
N VAL A 126 6.41 6.64 14.18
CA VAL A 126 5.08 7.10 14.60
C VAL A 126 5.12 7.51 16.08
N LEU A 127 5.55 6.62 16.97
CA LEU A 127 5.62 6.88 18.41
C LEU A 127 6.49 8.10 18.74
N LEU A 128 7.63 8.28 18.07
CA LEU A 128 8.50 9.45 18.26
C LEU A 128 7.84 10.77 17.84
N LYS A 129 6.87 10.75 16.93
CA LYS A 129 6.19 11.95 16.43
C LYS A 129 4.89 12.25 17.14
N SER A 130 4.16 11.22 17.58
CA SER A 130 2.78 11.34 18.03
C SER A 130 2.55 10.95 19.48
N SER A 131 3.55 10.45 20.20
CA SER A 131 3.42 10.09 21.62
C SER A 131 4.27 10.99 22.53
N ALA A 132 3.88 11.06 23.81
CA ALA A 132 4.68 11.69 24.86
C ALA A 132 5.65 10.72 25.55
N LEU A 133 5.88 9.54 24.95
CA LEU A 133 6.75 8.52 25.51
C LEU A 133 8.22 8.93 25.39
N THR A 134 9.02 8.60 26.41
CA THR A 134 10.47 8.76 26.33
C THR A 134 11.07 7.74 25.38
N VAL A 135 12.29 8.01 24.89
CA VAL A 135 13.02 7.05 24.04
C VAL A 135 13.14 5.69 24.73
N GLN A 136 13.38 5.65 26.04
CA GLN A 136 13.47 4.41 26.82
C GLN A 136 12.13 3.66 26.91
N GLN A 137 11.02 4.38 27.00
CA GLN A 137 9.69 3.75 26.96
C GLN A 137 9.39 3.18 25.57
N ILE A 138 9.77 3.89 24.51
CA ILE A 138 9.60 3.43 23.12
C ILE A 138 10.48 2.20 22.84
N THR A 139 11.72 2.17 23.33
CA THR A 139 12.57 0.98 23.17
C THR A 139 11.99 -0.24 23.87
N HIS A 140 11.41 -0.04 25.06
CA HIS A 140 10.72 -1.10 25.80
C HIS A 140 9.45 -1.58 25.07
N GLU A 141 8.58 -0.65 24.64
CA GLU A 141 7.34 -0.93 23.90
C GLU A 141 7.58 -1.75 22.62
N LEU A 142 8.70 -1.46 21.92
CA LEU A 142 9.07 -2.13 20.68
C LEU A 142 10.02 -3.33 20.87
N ASN A 143 10.25 -3.75 22.12
CA ASN A 143 11.14 -4.85 22.49
C ASN A 143 12.51 -4.77 21.79
N PHE A 144 13.08 -3.57 21.71
CA PHE A 144 14.47 -3.45 21.31
C PHE A 144 15.36 -4.03 22.42
N PRO A 145 16.41 -4.82 22.08
CA PRO A 145 17.34 -5.30 23.08
C PRO A 145 17.92 -4.10 23.83
N SER A 146 17.76 -4.09 25.15
CA SER A 146 18.33 -3.06 26.02
C SER A 146 19.85 -3.05 25.84
N GLN A 147 20.41 -1.89 25.46
CA GLN A 147 21.85 -1.65 25.52
C GLN A 147 22.31 -1.53 26.96
#